data_AF-A0A7C4IW49-F1
#
_entry.id   AF-A0A7C4IW49-F1
#
_cell.length_a   1.000
_cell.length_b   1.000
_cell.length_c   1.000
_cell.angle_alpha   90.00
_cell.angle_beta   90.00
_cell.angle_gamma   90.00
#
_symmetry.space_group_name_H-M   'P 1'
#
loop_
_entity.id
_entity.type
_entity.pdbx_description
1 polymer ?
#
loop_
_entity_poly.entity_id
_entity_poly.type
_entity_poly.pdbx_seq_one_letter_code
_entity_poly.pdbx_strand_id
1 'polypeptide(L)'
;MFLKSKSFQLVLAIGIGLIVLALPRPEGTRFRIVGDVERRLLSHVSEDFSLATSDQKEKKGYLVEAKKPGSPNGTAKYLESKSAELKLQGVEVEYVNGLSPKAKRFLAVLALLIFLFVAEPIPLEITAVCIGVFLVGTGVSDLKEAWGSYMHPVVVFIMCCLIFAIALDKAELTRRLGIYIVRKAGTSVTRFTFIIAVGLGLASTVMHDAAACAIGIVIMLPLMRAAGIEPYTNTAKFMMLSLPFATSCGGMGTLIGGGRCMVSAAFLKEFTGIEITFMDWLIYAMPAAIITVHAAVLIVYLIFRPDPNIKLPQFDEAVGPWTPIEKKTVVILVLFFALWLTKGYHGIDYSVTGMLGVAALVIFRVLGWEDIHQKLEWGTALFIFGGGIALGLAMGSSGAAEYFANLFFPLIKGGGWLLLFVGVGVFGALVTNAMANVAAAALILPIVIPMAQLEGVNPTILALCLGMATSFAMLLVIGCPPNAIAYSYRYFKASDLTKAGVVAMPILLLLLVVVAAVWWGILGLI
;
A
#
# COMPACT_ATOMS: atom_id res chain seq x y z
N MET A 1 -27.31 14.70 12.73
CA MET A 1 -27.34 13.31 13.24
C MET A 1 -27.65 12.30 12.15
N PHE A 2 -28.58 12.58 11.21
CA PHE A 2 -28.96 11.69 10.10
C PHE A 2 -27.79 11.32 9.14
N LEU A 3 -26.91 12.27 8.80
CA LEU A 3 -25.75 12.05 7.92
C LEU A 3 -24.71 11.05 8.46
N LYS A 4 -24.75 10.72 9.76
CA LYS A 4 -23.85 9.74 10.40
C LYS A 4 -24.48 8.36 10.59
N SER A 5 -25.73 8.16 10.16
CA SER A 5 -26.35 6.84 10.23
C SER A 5 -25.69 5.89 9.23
N LYS A 6 -25.30 4.70 9.68
CA LYS A 6 -24.71 3.65 8.83
C LYS A 6 -25.60 3.33 7.63
N SER A 7 -26.92 3.25 7.84
CA SER A 7 -27.89 2.99 6.78
C SER A 7 -27.91 4.11 5.74
N PHE A 8 -27.81 5.36 6.19
CA PHE A 8 -27.74 6.51 5.29
C PHE A 8 -26.45 6.50 4.47
N GLN A 9 -25.30 6.24 5.10
CA GLN A 9 -24.01 6.13 4.42
C GLN A 9 -23.99 5.01 3.38
N LEU A 10 -24.61 3.85 3.68
CA LEU A 10 -24.74 2.76 2.71
C LEU A 10 -25.61 3.14 1.51
N VAL A 11 -26.77 3.76 1.76
CA VAL A 11 -27.65 4.26 0.68
C VAL A 11 -26.93 5.32 -0.15
N LEU A 12 -26.18 6.22 0.49
CA LEU A 12 -25.39 7.23 -0.18
C LEU A 12 -24.28 6.62 -1.04
N ALA A 13 -23.58 5.59 -0.55
CA ALA A 13 -22.56 4.87 -1.32
C ALA A 13 -23.15 4.28 -2.61
N ILE A 14 -24.29 3.60 -2.50
CA ILE A 14 -25.02 3.05 -3.65
C ILE A 14 -25.47 4.18 -4.58
N GLY A 15 -25.98 5.28 -4.02
CA GLY A 15 -26.36 6.48 -4.76
C GLY A 15 -25.20 7.06 -5.57
N ILE A 16 -24.00 7.16 -5.00
CA ILE A 16 -22.79 7.62 -5.71
C ILE A 16 -22.48 6.70 -6.89
N GLY A 17 -22.50 5.38 -6.70
CA GLY A 17 -22.29 4.42 -7.78
C GLY A 17 -23.32 4.56 -8.90
N LEU A 18 -24.60 4.70 -8.57
CA LEU A 18 -25.69 4.90 -9.54
C LEU A 18 -25.57 6.23 -10.28
N ILE A 19 -25.15 7.30 -9.60
CA ILE A 19 -24.88 8.60 -10.25
C ILE A 19 -23.78 8.45 -11.28
N VAL A 20 -22.67 7.77 -10.95
CA VAL A 20 -21.58 7.53 -11.91
C VAL A 20 -22.04 6.68 -13.10
N LEU A 21 -22.91 5.69 -12.89
CA LEU A 21 -23.54 4.93 -13.98
C LEU A 21 -24.47 5.79 -14.85
N ALA A 22 -25.15 6.77 -14.27
CA ALA A 22 -26.10 7.64 -14.97
C ALA A 22 -25.41 8.76 -15.77
N LEU A 23 -24.21 9.19 -15.37
CA LEU A 23 -23.45 10.23 -16.08
C LEU A 23 -23.21 9.86 -17.56
N PRO A 24 -23.24 10.82 -18.49
CA PRO A 24 -22.98 10.54 -19.90
C PRO A 24 -21.59 9.92 -20.08
N ARG A 25 -21.52 8.83 -20.86
CA ARG A 25 -20.27 8.11 -21.11
C ARG A 25 -19.49 8.81 -22.22
N PRO A 26 -18.24 9.27 -21.99
CA PRO A 26 -17.41 9.79 -23.07
C PRO A 26 -16.99 8.64 -23.99
N GLU A 27 -17.46 8.65 -25.24
CA GLU A 27 -17.13 7.65 -26.26
C GLU A 27 -15.67 7.72 -26.72
N GLY A 28 -15.00 8.85 -26.49
CA GLY A 28 -13.66 9.12 -27.03
C GLY A 28 -13.69 9.48 -28.51
N THR A 29 -12.50 9.59 -29.09
CA THR A 29 -12.29 9.88 -30.52
C THR A 29 -11.44 8.83 -31.21
N ARG A 30 -10.76 7.96 -30.45
CA ARG A 30 -9.79 6.97 -30.93
C ARG A 30 -10.19 5.58 -30.50
N PHE A 31 -10.10 4.66 -31.45
CA PHE A 31 -10.41 3.25 -31.27
C PHE A 31 -9.28 2.41 -31.87
N ARG A 32 -8.93 1.31 -31.20
CA ARG A 32 -7.99 0.32 -31.73
C ARG A 32 -8.79 -0.84 -32.31
N ILE A 33 -8.47 -1.21 -33.55
CA ILE A 33 -9.10 -2.32 -34.24
C ILE A 33 -8.11 -3.50 -34.25
N VAL A 34 -8.52 -4.60 -33.62
CA VAL A 34 -7.75 -5.84 -33.48
C VAL A 34 -8.39 -6.90 -34.36
N GLY A 35 -7.59 -7.76 -34.98
CA GLY A 35 -8.09 -8.91 -35.78
C GLY A 35 -8.46 -8.62 -37.23
N ASP A 36 -8.53 -7.35 -37.66
CA ASP A 36 -8.74 -6.99 -39.07
C ASP A 36 -7.41 -6.88 -39.84
N VAL A 37 -6.79 -8.03 -40.11
CA VAL A 37 -5.45 -8.13 -40.74
C VAL A 37 -5.41 -7.48 -42.13
N GLU A 38 -6.49 -7.61 -42.90
CA GLU A 38 -6.59 -7.06 -44.26
C GLU A 38 -7.12 -5.61 -44.28
N ARG A 39 -7.39 -5.01 -43.11
CA ARG A 39 -7.96 -3.65 -42.98
C ARG A 39 -9.26 -3.47 -43.76
N ARG A 40 -10.05 -4.53 -43.91
CA ARG A 40 -11.33 -4.51 -44.65
C ARG A 40 -12.35 -3.61 -43.96
N LEU A 41 -12.34 -3.54 -42.63
CA LEU A 41 -13.21 -2.63 -41.89
C LEU A 41 -12.81 -1.18 -42.18
N LEU A 42 -11.50 -0.88 -42.16
CA LEU A 42 -10.99 0.47 -42.44
C LEU A 42 -11.40 0.99 -43.82
N SER A 43 -11.36 0.15 -44.85
CA SER A 43 -11.72 0.55 -46.22
C SER A 43 -13.20 0.91 -46.36
N HIS A 44 -14.07 0.37 -45.50
CA HIS A 44 -15.52 0.62 -45.51
C HIS A 44 -15.95 1.75 -44.57
N VAL A 45 -15.08 2.18 -43.64
CA VAL A 45 -15.35 3.26 -42.68
C VAL A 45 -14.45 4.47 -42.88
N SER A 46 -13.70 4.53 -43.98
CA SER A 46 -12.73 5.60 -44.29
C SER A 46 -13.36 6.97 -44.48
N GLU A 47 -14.68 7.07 -44.72
CA GLU A 47 -15.39 8.35 -44.77
C GLU A 47 -15.50 8.99 -43.38
N ASP A 48 -15.76 8.17 -42.35
CA ASP A 48 -16.01 8.61 -40.97
C ASP A 48 -14.75 8.52 -40.08
N PHE A 49 -13.78 7.68 -40.44
CA PHE A 49 -12.55 7.45 -39.68
C PHE A 49 -11.28 7.66 -40.52
N SER A 50 -10.20 8.00 -39.83
CA SER A 50 -8.86 8.15 -40.40
C SER A 50 -7.83 7.35 -39.61
N LEU A 51 -6.74 6.93 -40.25
CA LEU A 51 -5.64 6.25 -39.59
C LEU A 51 -4.88 7.24 -38.70
N ALA A 52 -4.76 6.95 -37.41
CA ALA A 52 -3.99 7.81 -36.50
C ALA A 52 -2.49 7.72 -36.82
N THR A 53 -1.83 8.87 -36.95
CA THR A 53 -0.52 9.03 -37.60
C THR A 53 0.70 8.44 -36.85
N SER A 54 0.54 7.77 -35.71
CA SER A 54 1.67 7.42 -34.83
C SER A 54 2.15 5.96 -34.85
N ASP A 55 1.50 5.00 -35.52
CA ASP A 55 1.82 3.57 -35.30
C ASP A 55 2.14 2.74 -36.54
N GLN A 56 3.40 2.82 -36.99
CA GLN A 56 3.98 1.79 -37.86
C GLN A 56 4.49 0.54 -37.07
N LYS A 57 4.32 0.48 -35.74
CA LYS A 57 4.95 -0.58 -34.90
C LYS A 57 4.12 -1.12 -33.71
N GLU A 58 2.78 -1.14 -33.76
CA GLU A 58 2.00 -1.88 -32.76
C GLU A 58 1.71 -3.33 -33.20
N LYS A 59 2.14 -4.31 -32.38
CA LYS A 59 2.03 -5.76 -32.65
C LYS A 59 0.61 -6.34 -32.54
N LYS A 60 -0.43 -5.53 -32.25
CA LYS A 60 -1.79 -6.02 -31.94
C LYS A 60 -2.96 -5.42 -32.75
N GLY A 61 -2.75 -4.47 -33.65
CA GLY A 61 -3.86 -3.88 -34.42
C GLY A 61 -3.51 -2.55 -35.09
N TYR A 62 -4.52 -1.81 -35.56
CA TYR A 62 -4.35 -0.45 -36.07
C TYR A 62 -5.30 0.53 -35.38
N LEU A 63 -4.86 1.79 -35.26
CA LEU A 63 -5.61 2.87 -34.61
C LEU A 63 -6.40 3.68 -35.63
N VAL A 64 -7.67 3.91 -35.31
CA VAL A 64 -8.56 4.79 -36.06
C VAL A 64 -9.01 5.97 -35.21
N GLU A 65 -9.06 7.15 -35.83
CA GLU A 65 -9.53 8.38 -35.23
C GLU A 65 -10.78 8.87 -35.98
N ALA A 66 -11.85 9.11 -35.24
CA ALA A 66 -13.11 9.60 -35.77
C ALA A 66 -12.95 11.02 -36.31
N LYS A 67 -13.29 11.25 -37.57
CA LYS A 67 -13.22 12.57 -38.22
C LYS A 67 -14.28 13.53 -37.69
N LYS A 68 -15.43 13.01 -37.23
CA LYS A 68 -16.51 13.76 -36.58
C LYS A 68 -16.89 13.12 -35.24
N PRO A 69 -16.16 13.42 -34.15
CA PRO A 69 -16.46 12.91 -32.83
C PRO A 69 -17.90 13.24 -32.39
N GLY A 70 -18.61 12.28 -31.80
CA GLY A 70 -19.99 12.48 -31.31
C GLY A 70 -21.10 12.39 -32.37
N SER A 71 -20.75 12.15 -33.64
CA SER A 71 -21.73 11.77 -34.67
C SER A 71 -22.15 10.29 -34.52
N PRO A 72 -23.34 9.87 -35.00
CA PRO A 72 -23.78 8.47 -34.94
C PRO A 72 -22.76 7.49 -35.55
N ASN A 73 -22.08 7.92 -36.62
CA ASN A 73 -21.09 7.13 -37.36
C ASN A 73 -19.68 7.21 -36.75
N GLY A 74 -19.42 8.14 -35.82
CA GLY A 74 -18.13 8.30 -35.16
C GLY A 74 -17.97 7.48 -33.88
N THR A 75 -18.79 6.44 -33.68
CA THR A 75 -18.88 5.66 -32.44
C THR A 75 -18.27 4.26 -32.61
N ALA A 76 -17.80 3.67 -31.50
CA ALA A 76 -17.39 2.27 -31.50
C ALA A 76 -18.54 1.33 -31.89
N LYS A 77 -19.79 1.67 -31.50
CA LYS A 77 -20.98 0.89 -31.85
C LYS A 77 -21.20 0.82 -33.37
N TYR A 78 -20.85 1.88 -34.11
CA TYR A 78 -20.89 1.89 -35.57
C TYR A 78 -19.80 0.99 -36.18
N LEU A 79 -18.59 1.01 -35.62
CA LEU A 79 -17.50 0.12 -36.04
C LEU A 79 -17.87 -1.36 -35.80
N GLU A 80 -18.45 -1.68 -34.64
CA GLU A 80 -18.95 -3.01 -34.29
C GLU A 80 -20.08 -3.46 -35.22
N SER A 81 -21.06 -2.59 -35.51
CA SER A 81 -22.16 -2.92 -36.42
C SER A 81 -21.65 -3.16 -37.85
N LYS A 82 -20.70 -2.35 -38.32
CA LYS A 82 -20.09 -2.54 -39.65
C LYS A 82 -19.25 -3.81 -39.73
N SER A 83 -18.53 -4.14 -38.66
CA SER A 83 -17.80 -5.42 -38.57
C SER A 83 -18.76 -6.62 -38.67
N ALA A 84 -19.89 -6.55 -37.94
CA ALA A 84 -20.93 -7.58 -37.98
C ALA A 84 -21.61 -7.70 -39.34
N GLU A 85 -21.93 -6.58 -40.01
CA GLU A 85 -22.45 -6.55 -41.37
C GLU A 85 -21.49 -7.21 -42.37
N LEU A 86 -20.19 -6.95 -42.23
CA LEU A 86 -19.13 -7.51 -43.06
C LEU A 86 -18.77 -8.96 -42.69
N LYS A 87 -19.41 -9.54 -41.66
CA LYS A 87 -19.14 -10.89 -41.13
C LYS A 87 -17.66 -11.13 -40.82
N LEU A 88 -16.95 -10.09 -40.38
CA LEU A 88 -15.54 -10.20 -40.02
C LEU A 88 -15.44 -10.94 -38.67
N GLN A 89 -14.98 -12.19 -38.71
CA GLN A 89 -14.79 -13.00 -37.51
C GLN A 89 -13.50 -12.59 -36.80
N GLY A 90 -13.59 -12.35 -35.48
CA GLY A 90 -12.43 -12.04 -34.64
C GLY A 90 -11.99 -10.56 -34.67
N VAL A 91 -12.79 -9.66 -35.24
CA VAL A 91 -12.51 -8.22 -35.17
C VAL A 91 -13.06 -7.62 -33.88
N GLU A 92 -12.17 -7.08 -33.05
CA GLU A 92 -12.51 -6.41 -31.80
C GLU A 92 -12.20 -4.91 -31.89
N VAL A 93 -13.11 -4.10 -31.36
CA VAL A 93 -12.99 -2.64 -31.29
C VAL A 93 -12.70 -2.25 -29.84
N GLU A 94 -11.47 -1.85 -29.57
CA GLU A 94 -11.02 -1.40 -28.25
C GLU A 94 -11.11 0.12 -28.14
N TYR A 95 -11.54 0.61 -26.98
CA TYR A 95 -11.56 2.05 -26.68
C TYR A 95 -10.18 2.50 -26.23
N VAL A 96 -9.69 3.61 -26.77
CA VAL A 96 -8.34 4.11 -26.44
C VAL A 96 -8.40 5.34 -25.52
N ASN A 97 -9.09 6.39 -25.95
CA ASN A 97 -9.30 7.60 -25.14
C ASN A 97 -10.76 7.78 -24.67
N GLY A 98 -11.62 6.82 -25.01
CA GLY A 98 -13.01 6.75 -24.55
C GLY A 98 -13.16 5.80 -23.37
N LEU A 99 -14.24 5.99 -22.60
CA LEU A 99 -14.57 5.10 -21.49
C LEU A 99 -15.36 3.91 -22.02
N SER A 100 -14.78 2.70 -21.96
CA SER A 100 -15.48 1.47 -22.35
C SER A 100 -16.73 1.22 -21.47
N PRO A 101 -17.71 0.42 -21.92
CA PRO A 101 -18.87 0.10 -21.09
C PRO A 101 -18.48 -0.61 -19.79
N LYS A 102 -17.49 -1.51 -19.85
CA LYS A 102 -16.92 -2.19 -18.68
C LYS A 102 -16.21 -1.19 -17.76
N ALA A 103 -15.42 -0.28 -18.31
CA ALA A 103 -14.73 0.76 -17.54
C ALA A 103 -15.72 1.66 -16.80
N LYS A 104 -16.86 2.03 -17.41
CA LYS A 104 -17.88 2.83 -16.73
C LYS A 104 -18.49 2.11 -15.53
N ARG A 105 -18.80 0.81 -15.67
CA ARG A 105 -19.31 0.00 -14.55
C ARG A 105 -18.26 -0.13 -13.46
N PHE A 106 -17.00 -0.35 -13.85
CA PHE A 106 -15.88 -0.36 -12.93
C PHE A 106 -15.75 0.97 -12.17
N LEU A 107 -15.81 2.12 -12.84
CA LEU A 107 -15.73 3.44 -12.17
C LEU A 107 -16.87 3.68 -11.18
N ALA A 108 -18.06 3.19 -11.48
CA ALA A 108 -19.19 3.27 -10.56
C ALA A 108 -18.95 2.43 -9.30
N VAL A 109 -18.46 1.19 -9.48
CA VAL A 109 -18.06 0.33 -8.36
C VAL A 109 -16.91 0.96 -7.57
N LEU A 110 -15.90 1.49 -8.25
CA LEU A 110 -14.75 2.17 -7.65
C LEU A 110 -15.18 3.39 -6.82
N ALA A 111 -16.04 4.26 -7.36
CA ALA A 111 -16.51 5.45 -6.63
C ALA A 111 -17.32 5.07 -5.38
N LEU A 112 -18.18 4.06 -5.49
CA LEU A 112 -18.90 3.48 -4.37
C LEU A 112 -17.93 2.94 -3.31
N LEU A 113 -16.94 2.15 -3.72
CA LEU A 113 -15.95 1.54 -2.84
C LEU A 113 -15.07 2.58 -2.16
N ILE A 114 -14.60 3.61 -2.89
CA ILE A 114 -13.85 4.74 -2.31
C ILE A 114 -14.66 5.36 -1.18
N PHE A 115 -15.96 5.61 -1.40
CA PHE A 115 -16.81 6.15 -0.35
C PHE A 115 -16.93 5.19 0.85
N LEU A 116 -17.11 3.88 0.61
CA LEU A 116 -17.19 2.89 1.70
C LEU A 116 -15.88 2.79 2.50
N PHE A 117 -14.71 2.82 1.85
CA PHE A 117 -13.41 2.81 2.51
C PHE A 117 -13.13 4.08 3.32
N VAL A 118 -13.63 5.23 2.88
CA VAL A 118 -13.43 6.51 3.59
C VAL A 118 -14.44 6.70 4.72
N ALA A 119 -15.71 6.34 4.49
CA ALA A 119 -16.79 6.57 5.45
C ALA A 119 -16.92 5.44 6.49
N GLU A 120 -16.38 4.26 6.20
CA GLU A 120 -16.37 3.07 7.05
C GLU A 120 -17.74 2.74 7.71
N PRO A 121 -18.87 2.72 6.96
CA PRO A 121 -20.18 2.39 7.55
C PRO A 121 -20.25 0.92 8.01
N ILE A 122 -19.42 0.07 7.40
CA ILE A 122 -19.23 -1.35 7.66
C ILE A 122 -17.73 -1.63 7.80
N PRO A 123 -17.33 -2.76 8.43
CA PRO A 123 -15.93 -3.12 8.57
C PRO A 123 -15.20 -3.18 7.21
N LEU A 124 -13.94 -2.75 7.18
CA LEU A 124 -13.13 -2.65 5.96
C LEU A 124 -12.98 -3.99 5.24
N GLU A 125 -12.95 -5.07 5.99
CA GLU A 125 -12.89 -6.44 5.52
C GLU A 125 -14.13 -6.80 4.70
N ILE A 126 -15.31 -6.37 5.17
CA ILE A 126 -16.58 -6.62 4.46
C ILE A 126 -16.66 -5.74 3.22
N THR A 127 -16.22 -4.48 3.30
CA THR A 127 -16.07 -3.63 2.12
C THR A 127 -15.16 -4.29 1.09
N ALA A 128 -14.06 -4.91 1.52
CA ALA A 128 -13.15 -5.62 0.65
C ALA A 128 -13.77 -6.90 0.05
N VAL A 129 -14.61 -7.65 0.78
CA VAL A 129 -15.41 -8.76 0.22
C VAL A 129 -16.40 -8.25 -0.83
N CYS A 130 -17.05 -7.12 -0.57
CA CYS A 130 -18.00 -6.51 -1.50
C CYS A 130 -17.36 -6.15 -2.85
N ILE A 131 -16.03 -5.97 -2.92
CA ILE A 131 -15.33 -5.74 -4.19
C ILE A 131 -15.61 -6.87 -5.17
N GLY A 132 -15.29 -8.12 -4.81
CA GLY A 132 -15.54 -9.28 -5.67
C GLY A 132 -17.02 -9.42 -6.04
N VAL A 133 -17.92 -9.20 -5.06
CA VAL A 133 -19.38 -9.27 -5.28
C VAL A 133 -19.84 -8.22 -6.29
N PHE A 134 -19.41 -6.96 -6.16
CA PHE A 134 -19.81 -5.89 -7.05
C PHE A 134 -19.18 -6.00 -8.44
N LEU A 135 -17.92 -6.45 -8.54
CA LEU A 135 -17.26 -6.68 -9.82
C LEU A 135 -17.98 -7.76 -10.64
N VAL A 136 -18.36 -8.87 -9.99
CA VAL A 136 -19.14 -9.94 -10.64
C VAL A 136 -20.57 -9.48 -10.92
N GLY A 137 -21.23 -8.87 -9.95
CA GLY A 137 -22.62 -8.43 -10.07
C GLY A 137 -22.85 -7.36 -11.15
N THR A 138 -21.83 -6.56 -11.45
CA THR A 138 -21.87 -5.56 -12.54
C THR A 138 -21.32 -6.09 -13.87
N GLY A 139 -20.82 -7.33 -13.91
CA GLY A 139 -20.24 -7.95 -15.10
C GLY A 139 -18.93 -7.30 -15.55
N VAL A 140 -18.16 -6.75 -14.61
CA VAL A 140 -16.80 -6.24 -14.86
C VAL A 140 -15.80 -7.40 -14.92
N SER A 141 -15.95 -8.37 -14.00
CA SER A 141 -15.08 -9.54 -13.88
C SER A 141 -15.89 -10.83 -13.79
N ASP A 142 -15.30 -11.93 -14.23
CA ASP A 142 -15.90 -13.26 -14.11
C ASP A 142 -15.80 -13.81 -12.69
N LEU A 143 -16.73 -14.70 -12.32
CA LEU A 143 -16.80 -15.27 -10.96
C LEU A 143 -15.48 -15.90 -10.51
N LYS A 144 -14.86 -16.71 -11.38
CA LYS A 144 -13.63 -17.44 -11.07
C LYS A 144 -12.43 -16.49 -10.91
N GLU A 145 -12.37 -15.45 -11.73
CA GLU A 145 -11.29 -14.46 -11.70
C GLU A 145 -11.39 -13.57 -10.45
N ALA A 146 -12.60 -13.10 -10.15
CA ALA A 146 -12.87 -12.26 -8.98
C ALA A 146 -12.52 -12.99 -7.67
N TRP A 147 -12.97 -14.24 -7.48
CA TRP A 147 -12.66 -15.00 -6.27
C TRP A 147 -11.22 -15.55 -6.28
N GLY A 148 -10.66 -15.88 -7.44
CA GLY A 148 -9.27 -16.31 -7.59
C GLY A 148 -8.27 -15.27 -7.09
N SER A 149 -8.61 -13.98 -7.23
CA SER A 149 -7.80 -12.85 -6.74
C SER A 149 -7.57 -12.89 -5.22
N TYR A 150 -8.50 -13.44 -4.44
CA TYR A 150 -8.37 -13.53 -2.98
C TYR A 150 -7.37 -14.61 -2.53
N MET A 151 -7.08 -15.59 -3.38
CA MET A 151 -6.07 -16.63 -3.14
C MET A 151 -4.86 -16.46 -4.05
N HIS A 152 -4.60 -15.23 -4.51
CA HIS A 152 -3.45 -14.92 -5.35
C HIS A 152 -2.13 -15.27 -4.63
N PRO A 153 -1.08 -15.76 -5.31
CA PRO A 153 0.19 -16.12 -4.67
C PRO A 153 0.79 -15.00 -3.83
N VAL A 154 0.59 -13.74 -4.21
CA VAL A 154 1.05 -12.61 -3.39
C VAL A 154 0.25 -12.49 -2.08
N VAL A 155 -1.05 -12.74 -2.10
CA VAL A 155 -1.89 -12.73 -0.90
C VAL A 155 -1.43 -13.84 0.06
N VAL A 156 -1.14 -15.03 -0.46
CA VAL A 156 -0.58 -16.15 0.32
C VAL A 156 0.76 -15.80 0.93
N PHE A 157 1.65 -15.16 0.17
CA PHE A 157 2.95 -14.71 0.66
C PHE A 157 2.81 -13.72 1.82
N ILE A 158 1.92 -12.75 1.70
CA ILE A 158 1.66 -11.77 2.75
C ILE A 158 1.18 -12.47 4.03
N MET A 159 0.28 -13.44 3.88
CA MET A 159 -0.19 -14.26 5.00
C MET A 159 0.98 -14.96 5.71
N CYS A 160 1.95 -15.50 4.96
CA CYS A 160 3.16 -16.11 5.54
C CYS A 160 3.99 -15.09 6.34
N CYS A 161 4.21 -13.89 5.80
CA CYS A 161 4.93 -12.82 6.47
C CYS A 161 4.28 -12.42 7.80
N LEU A 162 2.95 -12.33 7.83
CA LEU A 162 2.19 -12.04 9.06
C LEU A 162 2.32 -13.18 10.08
N ILE A 163 2.27 -14.43 9.64
CA ILE A 163 2.47 -15.59 10.53
C ILE A 163 3.90 -15.62 11.09
N PHE A 164 4.91 -15.25 10.29
CA PHE A 164 6.29 -15.13 10.77
C PHE A 164 6.42 -14.03 11.83
N ALA A 165 5.72 -12.91 11.67
CA ALA A 165 5.66 -11.87 12.69
C ALA A 165 4.99 -12.37 13.99
N ILE A 166 3.91 -13.17 13.89
CA ILE A 166 3.27 -13.83 15.06
C ILE A 166 4.24 -14.80 15.74
N ALA A 167 5.08 -15.50 14.98
CA ALA A 167 6.10 -16.40 15.54
C ALA A 167 7.17 -15.66 16.33
N LEU A 168 7.63 -14.51 15.83
CA LEU A 168 8.58 -13.63 16.51
C LEU A 168 8.01 -13.11 17.84
N ASP A 169 6.75 -12.67 17.81
CA ASP A 169 6.05 -12.18 19.00
C ASP A 169 5.84 -13.29 20.04
N LYS A 170 5.34 -14.46 19.61
CA LYS A 170 5.12 -15.60 20.51
C LYS A 170 6.41 -16.12 21.14
N ALA A 171 7.52 -16.05 20.41
CA ALA A 171 8.84 -16.42 20.93
C ALA A 171 9.44 -15.37 21.87
N GLU A 172 8.75 -14.24 22.13
CA GLU A 172 9.23 -13.09 22.91
C GLU A 172 10.54 -12.46 22.36
N LEU A 173 10.90 -12.74 21.10
CA LEU A 173 12.09 -12.17 20.47
C LEU A 173 12.00 -10.65 20.35
N THR A 174 10.79 -10.14 20.10
CA THR A 174 10.48 -8.71 20.04
C THR A 174 10.74 -8.03 21.39
N ARG A 175 10.32 -8.65 22.51
CA ARG A 175 10.54 -8.15 23.87
C ARG A 175 12.01 -8.22 24.27
N ARG A 176 12.69 -9.33 23.97
CA ARG A 176 14.14 -9.51 24.19
C ARG A 176 14.95 -8.42 23.50
N LEU A 177 14.63 -8.11 22.24
CA LEU A 177 15.28 -7.03 21.51
C LEU A 177 15.04 -5.67 22.17
N GLY A 178 13.81 -5.39 22.61
CA GLY A 178 13.47 -4.18 23.36
C GLY A 178 14.32 -3.98 24.62
N ILE A 179 14.45 -5.02 25.46
CA ILE A 179 15.31 -5.00 26.68
C ILE A 179 16.78 -4.76 26.30
N TYR A 180 17.27 -5.40 25.24
CA TYR A 180 18.64 -5.22 24.76
C TYR A 180 18.94 -3.78 24.30
N ILE A 181 18.00 -3.15 23.60
CA ILE A 181 18.11 -1.75 23.16
C ILE A 181 18.12 -0.82 24.38
N VAL A 182 17.21 -1.03 25.33
CA VAL A 182 17.02 -0.16 26.50
C VAL A 182 18.23 -0.20 27.46
N ARG A 183 18.92 -1.33 27.58
CA ARG A 183 20.14 -1.43 28.39
C ARG A 183 21.25 -0.45 27.98
N LYS A 184 21.27 0.00 26.73
CA LYS A 184 22.26 0.98 26.23
C LYS A 184 21.83 2.44 26.40
N ALA A 185 20.61 2.65 26.86
CA ALA A 185 19.89 3.93 26.82
C ALA A 185 20.29 4.88 27.96
N GLY A 186 20.76 4.33 29.09
CA GLY A 186 21.17 5.11 30.27
C GLY A 186 20.00 5.81 30.97
N THR A 187 20.29 6.80 31.81
CA THR A 187 19.30 7.47 32.67
C THR A 187 18.83 8.83 32.15
N SER A 188 19.45 9.39 31.11
CA SER A 188 19.02 10.66 30.52
C SER A 188 17.77 10.45 29.66
N VAL A 189 16.70 11.24 29.87
CA VAL A 189 15.45 11.14 29.10
C VAL A 189 15.69 11.26 27.58
N THR A 190 16.50 12.22 27.16
CA THR A 190 16.79 12.46 25.73
C THR A 190 17.48 11.25 25.11
N ARG A 191 18.61 10.83 25.71
CA ARG A 191 19.39 9.68 25.22
C ARG A 191 18.53 8.41 25.26
N PHE A 192 17.76 8.24 26.33
CA PHE A 192 16.91 7.08 26.51
C PHE A 192 15.89 6.97 25.38
N THR A 193 15.14 8.04 25.15
CA THR A 193 14.06 8.12 24.15
C THR A 193 14.59 7.96 22.74
N PHE A 194 15.73 8.59 22.42
CA PHE A 194 16.36 8.40 21.11
C PHE A 194 16.75 6.95 20.86
N ILE A 195 17.44 6.32 21.82
CA ILE A 195 17.91 4.94 21.65
C ILE A 195 16.75 3.96 21.51
N ILE A 196 15.73 4.08 22.36
CA ILE A 196 14.58 3.17 22.30
C ILE A 196 13.71 3.44 21.06
N ALA A 197 13.42 4.70 20.72
CA ALA A 197 12.55 5.02 19.59
C ALA A 197 13.22 4.71 18.25
N VAL A 198 14.49 5.08 18.07
CA VAL A 198 15.26 4.70 16.87
C VAL A 198 15.49 3.20 16.81
N GLY A 199 15.84 2.57 17.94
CA GLY A 199 16.09 1.13 17.98
C GLY A 199 14.86 0.31 17.64
N LEU A 200 13.71 0.60 18.27
CA LEU A 200 12.44 -0.06 17.96
C LEU A 200 11.86 0.37 16.62
N GLY A 201 12.12 1.61 16.20
CA GLY A 201 11.83 2.10 14.86
C GLY A 201 12.52 1.24 13.81
N LEU A 202 13.84 1.10 13.87
CA LEU A 202 14.56 0.21 12.95
C LEU A 202 14.18 -1.25 13.13
N ALA A 203 13.85 -1.69 14.35
CA ALA A 203 13.37 -3.05 14.57
C ALA A 203 12.04 -3.31 13.85
N SER A 204 11.15 -2.32 13.72
CA SER A 204 9.90 -2.46 12.97
C SER A 204 10.08 -2.73 11.47
N THR A 205 11.30 -2.71 10.96
CA THR A 205 11.61 -3.25 9.64
C THR A 205 11.39 -4.77 9.56
N VAL A 206 11.49 -5.50 10.68
CA VAL A 206 11.35 -6.97 10.74
C VAL A 206 10.22 -7.44 11.67
N MET A 207 9.59 -6.52 12.39
CA MET A 207 8.44 -6.77 13.27
C MET A 207 7.33 -5.78 12.95
N HIS A 208 6.09 -6.12 13.30
CA HIS A 208 4.96 -5.22 13.08
C HIS A 208 5.14 -3.90 13.84
N ASP A 209 4.94 -2.75 13.16
CA ASP A 209 5.12 -1.40 13.71
C ASP A 209 4.30 -1.14 15.00
N ALA A 210 3.07 -1.63 15.07
CA ALA A 210 2.23 -1.58 16.26
C ALA A 210 2.81 -2.34 17.46
N ALA A 211 3.38 -3.53 17.23
CA ALA A 211 3.97 -4.36 18.27
C ALA A 211 5.25 -3.71 18.83
N ALA A 212 6.10 -3.18 17.95
CA ALA A 212 7.28 -2.41 18.33
C ALA A 212 6.90 -1.20 19.20
N CYS A 213 5.86 -0.45 18.81
CA CYS A 213 5.38 0.71 19.56
C CYS A 213 4.86 0.31 20.95
N ALA A 214 4.03 -0.73 21.02
CA ALA A 214 3.47 -1.23 22.28
C ALA A 214 4.56 -1.63 23.29
N ILE A 215 5.58 -2.36 22.83
CA ILE A 215 6.73 -2.75 23.67
C ILE A 215 7.45 -1.51 24.20
N GLY A 216 7.72 -0.53 23.31
CA GLY A 216 8.36 0.72 23.72
C GLY A 216 7.57 1.44 24.82
N ILE A 217 6.25 1.51 24.68
CA ILE A 217 5.38 2.18 25.66
C ILE A 217 5.35 1.41 26.99
N VAL A 218 5.24 0.08 26.95
CA VAL A 218 5.26 -0.77 28.16
C VAL A 218 6.56 -0.61 28.94
N ILE A 219 7.68 -0.40 28.26
CA ILE A 219 8.98 -0.14 28.90
C ILE A 219 9.07 1.30 29.41
N MET A 220 8.63 2.29 28.62
CA MET A 220 8.71 3.71 28.98
C MET A 220 7.82 4.07 30.17
N LEU A 221 6.58 3.57 30.20
CA LEU A 221 5.55 4.07 31.11
C LEU A 221 5.88 3.89 32.60
N PRO A 222 6.39 2.73 33.07
CA PRO A 222 6.81 2.57 34.46
C PRO A 222 7.99 3.50 34.82
N LEU A 223 8.95 3.68 33.91
CA LEU A 223 10.10 4.57 34.10
C LEU A 223 9.67 6.03 34.20
N MET A 224 8.71 6.45 33.37
CA MET A 224 8.13 7.78 33.42
C MET A 224 7.44 8.04 34.76
N ARG A 225 6.65 7.09 35.25
CA ARG A 225 5.97 7.20 36.56
C ARG A 225 6.96 7.27 37.71
N ALA A 226 7.98 6.44 37.71
CA ALA A 226 9.02 6.42 38.74
C ALA A 226 9.87 7.70 38.75
N ALA A 227 10.09 8.31 37.59
CA ALA A 227 10.76 9.61 37.47
C ALA A 227 9.86 10.82 37.76
N GLY A 228 8.58 10.61 38.12
CA GLY A 228 7.63 11.69 38.39
C GLY A 228 7.25 12.51 37.14
N ILE A 229 7.35 11.93 35.94
CA ILE A 229 6.97 12.62 34.71
C ILE A 229 5.45 12.68 34.61
N GLU A 230 4.91 13.89 34.79
CA GLU A 230 3.47 14.13 34.67
C GLU A 230 2.99 14.04 33.22
N PRO A 231 1.76 13.55 32.99
CA PRO A 231 1.10 13.60 31.68
C PRO A 231 1.06 15.01 31.10
N TYR A 232 1.04 15.13 29.77
CA TYR A 232 0.95 16.40 29.03
C TYR A 232 2.13 17.36 29.18
N THR A 233 3.18 17.00 29.90
CA THR A 233 4.47 17.71 29.88
C THR A 233 5.19 17.51 28.54
N ASN A 234 6.10 18.41 28.17
CA ASN A 234 6.89 18.23 26.94
C ASN A 234 7.75 16.95 27.00
N THR A 235 8.27 16.62 28.18
CA THR A 235 8.99 15.35 28.43
C THR A 235 8.11 14.15 28.14
N ALA A 236 6.86 14.12 28.65
CA ALA A 236 5.91 13.06 28.37
C ALA A 236 5.56 12.95 26.87
N LYS A 237 5.28 14.08 26.22
CA LYS A 237 4.96 14.13 24.79
C LYS A 237 6.11 13.61 23.94
N PHE A 238 7.34 14.02 24.25
CA PHE A 238 8.53 13.57 23.54
C PHE A 238 8.71 12.06 23.64
N MET A 239 8.65 11.50 24.85
CA MET A 239 8.80 10.06 25.08
C MET A 239 7.72 9.27 24.32
N MET A 240 6.46 9.68 24.46
CA MET A 240 5.32 8.92 23.95
C MET A 240 5.09 9.07 22.44
N LEU A 241 5.35 10.25 21.84
CA LEU A 241 5.15 10.48 20.40
C LEU A 241 6.33 10.03 19.54
N SER A 242 7.55 9.96 20.10
CA SER A 242 8.73 9.50 19.35
C SER A 242 8.58 8.04 18.91
N LEU A 243 7.96 7.19 19.73
CA LEU A 243 7.75 5.78 19.42
C LEU A 243 6.87 5.55 18.18
N PRO A 244 5.59 5.98 18.15
CA PRO A 244 4.72 5.69 17.02
C PRO A 244 5.22 6.31 15.71
N PHE A 245 5.88 7.47 15.77
CA PHE A 245 6.45 8.10 14.58
C PHE A 245 7.65 7.29 14.06
N ALA A 246 8.55 6.87 14.95
CA ALA A 246 9.71 6.06 14.58
C ALA A 246 9.31 4.67 14.06
N THR A 247 8.41 3.97 14.73
CA THR A 247 7.99 2.62 14.32
C THR A 247 7.20 2.64 13.01
N SER A 248 6.42 3.70 12.76
CA SER A 248 5.75 3.88 11.47
C SER A 248 6.75 4.12 10.34
N CYS A 249 7.76 4.99 10.54
CA CYS A 249 8.84 5.19 9.57
C CYS A 249 9.63 3.91 9.30
N GLY A 250 9.98 3.16 10.34
CA GLY A 250 10.78 1.96 10.22
C GLY A 250 10.10 0.83 9.45
N GLY A 251 8.77 0.71 9.58
CA GLY A 251 8.00 -0.33 8.91
C GLY A 251 8.10 -0.33 7.39
N MET A 252 8.59 0.76 6.77
CA MET A 252 8.78 0.82 5.31
C MET A 252 10.04 0.11 4.81
N GLY A 253 11.01 -0.17 5.69
CA GLY A 253 12.34 -0.62 5.28
C GLY A 253 12.40 -2.02 4.68
N THR A 254 11.43 -2.90 5.00
CA THR A 254 11.28 -4.20 4.32
C THR A 254 9.83 -4.48 4.00
N LEU A 255 9.59 -5.50 3.18
CA LEU A 255 8.25 -6.01 2.90
C LEU A 255 7.51 -6.46 4.18
N ILE A 256 8.21 -6.99 5.18
CA ILE A 256 7.57 -7.58 6.37
C ILE A 256 7.22 -6.53 7.42
N GLY A 257 7.92 -5.38 7.41
CA GLY A 257 7.73 -4.34 8.41
C GLY A 257 6.34 -3.70 8.39
N GLY A 258 5.76 -3.53 7.20
CA GLY A 258 4.44 -2.92 7.04
C GLY A 258 3.64 -3.54 5.90
N GLY A 259 2.39 -3.92 6.16
CA GLY A 259 1.51 -4.57 5.16
C GLY A 259 1.39 -3.78 3.85
N ARG A 260 1.41 -2.45 3.92
CA ARG A 260 1.42 -1.50 2.79
C ARG A 260 2.58 -1.73 1.81
N CYS A 261 3.76 -2.12 2.29
CA CYS A 261 4.93 -2.42 1.46
C CYS A 261 4.68 -3.70 0.65
N MET A 262 4.07 -4.70 1.27
CA MET A 262 3.69 -5.92 0.55
C MET A 262 2.63 -5.66 -0.51
N VAL A 263 1.60 -4.85 -0.22
CA VAL A 263 0.60 -4.45 -1.23
C VAL A 263 1.26 -3.80 -2.43
N SER A 264 2.20 -2.89 -2.17
CA SER A 264 2.93 -2.20 -3.22
C SER A 264 3.71 -3.16 -4.12
N ALA A 265 4.51 -4.06 -3.54
CA ALA A 265 5.24 -5.06 -4.32
C ALA A 265 4.30 -6.02 -5.07
N ALA A 266 3.18 -6.40 -4.45
CA ALA A 266 2.16 -7.23 -5.06
C ALA A 266 1.56 -6.62 -6.32
N PHE A 267 1.15 -5.36 -6.22
CA PHE A 267 0.42 -4.68 -7.28
C PHE A 267 1.37 -4.31 -8.42
N LEU A 268 2.63 -3.99 -8.11
CA LEU A 268 3.63 -3.80 -9.15
C LEU A 268 3.78 -5.06 -10.00
N LYS A 269 3.97 -6.22 -9.36
CA LYS A 269 4.07 -7.50 -10.07
C LYS A 269 2.82 -7.77 -10.89
N GLU A 270 1.64 -7.50 -10.33
CA GLU A 270 0.38 -7.76 -11.01
C GLU A 270 0.18 -6.92 -12.27
N PHE A 271 0.40 -5.61 -12.21
CA PHE A 271 0.12 -4.73 -13.36
C PHE A 271 1.24 -4.67 -14.38
N THR A 272 2.47 -5.00 -13.98
CA THR A 272 3.64 -4.78 -14.84
C THR A 272 4.41 -6.05 -15.14
N GLY A 273 4.17 -7.14 -14.40
CA GLY A 273 5.01 -8.33 -14.40
C GLY A 273 6.36 -8.14 -13.69
N ILE A 274 6.70 -6.92 -13.26
CA ILE A 274 7.95 -6.61 -12.57
C ILE A 274 7.84 -7.09 -11.12
N GLU A 275 8.59 -8.13 -10.79
CA GLU A 275 8.69 -8.60 -9.43
C GLU A 275 9.83 -7.87 -8.70
N ILE A 276 9.49 -7.09 -7.67
CA ILE A 276 10.47 -6.63 -6.68
C ILE A 276 10.69 -7.76 -5.68
N THR A 277 11.91 -8.29 -5.63
CA THR A 277 12.27 -9.28 -4.62
C THR A 277 12.39 -8.63 -3.24
N PHE A 278 12.41 -9.45 -2.18
CA PHE A 278 12.64 -8.95 -0.83
C PHE A 278 13.96 -8.16 -0.71
N MET A 279 15.01 -8.61 -1.42
CA MET A 279 16.31 -7.94 -1.41
C MET A 279 16.27 -6.60 -2.13
N ASP A 280 15.60 -6.54 -3.28
CA ASP A 280 15.43 -5.29 -4.04
C ASP A 280 14.71 -4.25 -3.17
N TRP A 281 13.61 -4.64 -2.51
CA TRP A 281 12.89 -3.74 -1.60
C TRP A 281 13.79 -3.23 -0.48
N LEU A 282 14.54 -4.14 0.17
CA LEU A 282 15.46 -3.78 1.24
C LEU A 282 16.49 -2.74 0.74
N ILE A 283 17.10 -2.97 -0.42
CA ILE A 283 18.09 -2.05 -0.98
C ILE A 283 17.46 -0.69 -1.29
N TYR A 284 16.25 -0.65 -1.85
CA TYR A 284 15.59 0.60 -2.22
C TYR A 284 15.04 1.39 -1.03
N ALA A 285 14.47 0.72 -0.03
CA ALA A 285 13.68 1.35 1.03
C ALA A 285 14.42 1.48 2.38
N MET A 286 15.39 0.61 2.68
CA MET A 286 16.09 0.63 3.98
C MET A 286 16.81 1.95 4.26
N PRO A 287 17.52 2.59 3.30
CA PRO A 287 18.14 3.89 3.55
C PRO A 287 17.13 4.98 3.90
N ALA A 288 15.96 4.97 3.23
CA ALA A 288 14.86 5.88 3.54
C ALA A 288 14.33 5.63 4.95
N ALA A 289 14.13 4.37 5.35
CA ALA A 289 13.70 4.01 6.69
C ALA A 289 14.70 4.50 7.75
N ILE A 290 16.00 4.29 7.54
CA ILE A 290 17.04 4.76 8.48
C ILE A 290 16.96 6.27 8.65
N ILE A 291 16.96 7.03 7.55
CA ILE A 291 16.96 8.50 7.62
C ILE A 291 15.67 9.03 8.25
N THR A 292 14.52 8.51 7.82
CA THR A 292 13.21 8.98 8.29
C THR A 292 12.93 8.60 9.74
N VAL A 293 13.41 7.45 10.24
CA VAL A 293 13.31 7.09 11.66
C VAL A 293 14.06 8.09 12.54
N HIS A 294 15.32 8.41 12.20
CA HIS A 294 16.11 9.37 12.97
C HIS A 294 15.51 10.78 12.88
N ALA A 295 15.10 11.19 11.69
CA ALA A 295 14.46 12.48 11.46
C ALA A 295 13.14 12.60 12.23
N ALA A 296 12.32 11.56 12.27
CA ALA A 296 11.05 11.56 12.99
C ALA A 296 11.25 11.83 14.49
N VAL A 297 12.18 11.10 15.12
CA VAL A 297 12.50 11.30 16.55
C VAL A 297 13.12 12.69 16.80
N LEU A 298 13.97 13.17 15.89
CA LEU A 298 14.56 14.50 15.97
C LEU A 298 13.51 15.61 15.86
N ILE A 299 12.54 15.48 14.96
CA ILE A 299 11.45 16.45 14.79
C ILE A 299 10.60 16.50 16.06
N VAL A 300 10.24 15.35 16.63
CA VAL A 300 9.49 15.30 17.90
C VAL A 300 10.29 15.93 19.03
N TYR A 301 11.61 15.69 19.11
CA TYR A 301 12.51 16.34 20.08
C TYR A 301 12.53 17.87 19.94
N LEU A 302 12.58 18.38 18.71
CA LEU A 302 12.61 19.82 18.45
C LEU A 302 11.29 20.51 18.83
N ILE A 303 10.16 19.84 18.63
CA ILE A 303 8.82 20.35 18.94
C ILE A 303 8.51 20.26 20.44
N PHE A 304 8.87 19.14 21.06
CA PHE A 304 8.64 18.86 22.47
C PHE A 304 9.97 18.63 23.18
N ARG A 305 10.68 19.72 23.51
CA ARG A 305 11.96 19.60 24.21
C ARG A 305 11.76 19.03 25.63
N PRO A 306 12.39 17.89 25.98
CA PRO A 306 12.27 17.32 27.32
C PRO A 306 13.07 18.15 28.33
N ASP A 307 12.69 18.06 29.60
CA ASP A 307 13.46 18.66 30.70
C ASP A 307 14.76 17.86 30.92
N PRO A 308 15.95 18.48 30.77
CA PRO A 308 17.23 17.81 30.94
C PRO A 308 17.53 17.42 32.40
N ASN A 309 16.82 18.00 33.38
CA ASN A 309 17.04 17.73 34.80
C ASN A 309 16.40 16.42 35.26
N ILE A 310 15.41 15.92 34.52
CA ILE A 310 14.74 14.66 34.85
C ILE A 310 15.64 13.49 34.47
N LYS A 311 15.90 12.62 35.45
CA LYS A 311 16.63 11.37 35.25
C LYS A 311 15.68 10.19 35.43
N LEU A 312 15.72 9.29 34.48
CA LEU A 312 15.02 8.01 34.56
C LEU A 312 15.76 7.08 35.52
N PRO A 313 15.03 6.22 36.27
CA PRO A 313 15.67 5.19 37.05
C PRO A 313 16.38 4.19 36.13
N GLN A 314 17.38 3.51 36.67
CA GLN A 314 18.14 2.53 35.91
C GLN A 314 17.25 1.32 35.57
N PHE A 315 17.26 0.92 34.31
CA PHE A 315 16.52 -0.24 33.84
C PHE A 315 17.38 -1.51 33.99
N ASP A 316 17.16 -2.25 35.08
CA ASP A 316 17.99 -3.41 35.45
C ASP A 316 17.35 -4.78 35.10
N GLU A 317 16.40 -4.81 34.17
CA GLU A 317 15.84 -6.09 33.72
C GLU A 317 16.91 -6.93 33.00
N ALA A 318 17.10 -8.18 33.46
CA ALA A 318 18.08 -9.10 32.89
C ALA A 318 17.56 -9.75 31.61
N VAL A 319 18.37 -9.73 30.55
CA VAL A 319 18.13 -10.59 29.38
C VAL A 319 18.45 -12.01 29.80
N GLY A 320 17.41 -12.83 30.02
CA GLY A 320 17.58 -14.24 30.36
C GLY A 320 18.30 -15.05 29.27
N PRO A 321 18.69 -16.31 29.53
CA PRO A 321 19.28 -17.18 28.51
C PRO A 321 18.29 -17.42 27.36
N TRP A 322 18.82 -17.78 26.18
CA TRP A 322 17.99 -18.07 25.02
C TRP A 322 17.14 -19.31 25.25
N THR A 323 15.82 -19.18 25.10
CA THR A 323 14.90 -20.31 25.23
C THR A 323 14.99 -21.21 23.98
N PRO A 324 14.65 -22.51 24.10
CA PRO A 324 14.61 -23.40 22.94
C PRO A 324 13.65 -22.92 21.84
N ILE A 325 12.55 -22.26 22.22
CA ILE A 325 11.56 -21.71 21.28
C ILE A 325 12.18 -20.54 20.51
N GLU A 326 12.82 -19.58 21.19
CA GLU A 326 13.52 -18.45 20.56
C GLU A 326 14.56 -18.93 19.52
N LYS A 327 15.40 -19.91 19.89
CA LYS A 327 16.42 -20.46 18.98
C LYS A 327 15.79 -21.11 17.75
N LYS A 328 14.76 -21.94 17.93
CA LYS A 328 14.04 -22.58 16.81
C LYS A 328 13.42 -21.55 15.89
N THR A 329 12.76 -20.53 16.44
CA THR A 329 12.14 -19.46 15.66
C THR A 329 13.19 -18.74 14.80
N VAL A 330 14.32 -18.32 15.39
CA VAL A 330 15.39 -17.65 14.64
C VAL A 330 15.96 -18.56 13.55
N VAL A 331 16.25 -19.83 13.85
CA VAL A 331 16.79 -20.77 12.86
C VAL A 331 15.83 -20.96 11.68
N ILE A 332 14.54 -21.19 11.95
CA ILE A 332 13.52 -21.37 10.91
C ILE A 332 13.43 -20.10 10.07
N LEU A 333 13.28 -18.93 10.71
CA LEU A 333 13.18 -17.66 9.98
C LEU A 333 14.41 -17.43 9.10
N VAL A 334 15.62 -17.53 9.65
CA VAL A 334 16.87 -17.33 8.89
C VAL A 334 16.96 -18.28 7.70
N LEU A 335 16.54 -19.54 7.85
CA LEU A 335 16.53 -20.51 6.76
C LEU A 335 15.56 -20.11 5.64
N PHE A 336 14.33 -19.71 5.97
CA PHE A 336 13.34 -19.33 4.95
C PHE A 336 13.61 -17.95 4.36
N PHE A 337 14.20 -17.02 5.12
CA PHE A 337 14.76 -15.79 4.59
C PHE A 337 15.88 -16.07 3.59
N ALA A 338 16.79 -17.01 3.91
CA ALA A 338 17.83 -17.42 2.97
C ALA A 338 17.24 -18.00 1.68
N LEU A 339 16.19 -18.82 1.77
CA LEU A 339 15.47 -19.33 0.60
C LEU A 339 14.89 -18.18 -0.25
N TRP A 340 14.27 -17.17 0.35
CA TRP A 340 13.79 -16.01 -0.40
C TRP A 340 14.92 -15.24 -1.09
N LEU A 341 16.05 -15.06 -0.42
CA LEU A 341 17.24 -14.42 -1.02
C LEU A 341 17.81 -15.24 -2.18
N THR A 342 17.70 -16.56 -2.13
CA THR A 342 18.18 -17.45 -3.20
C THR A 342 17.15 -17.73 -4.29
N LYS A 343 15.98 -17.08 -4.28
CA LYS A 343 14.91 -17.31 -5.29
C LYS A 343 15.42 -17.24 -6.72
N GLY A 344 16.30 -16.29 -7.03
CA GLY A 344 16.90 -16.15 -8.36
C GLY A 344 17.68 -17.38 -8.83
N TYR A 345 18.17 -18.23 -7.92
CA TYR A 345 18.92 -19.45 -8.25
C TYR A 345 18.04 -20.69 -8.39
N HIS A 346 17.03 -20.86 -7.53
CA HIS A 346 16.20 -22.08 -7.51
C HIS A 346 14.82 -21.93 -8.16
N GLY A 347 14.35 -20.71 -8.42
CA GLY A 347 13.11 -20.43 -9.15
C GLY A 347 11.81 -20.84 -8.45
N ILE A 348 11.86 -21.21 -7.17
CA ILE A 348 10.67 -21.60 -6.39
C ILE A 348 9.92 -20.32 -5.99
N ASP A 349 8.61 -20.31 -6.21
CA ASP A 349 7.79 -19.16 -5.84
C ASP A 349 7.80 -18.90 -4.33
N TYR A 350 7.82 -17.62 -3.95
CA TYR A 350 7.94 -17.19 -2.56
C TYR A 350 6.72 -17.61 -1.71
N SER A 351 5.56 -17.84 -2.32
CA SER A 351 4.36 -18.28 -1.62
C SER A 351 4.50 -19.72 -1.15
N VAL A 352 5.16 -20.56 -1.95
CA VAL A 352 5.44 -21.97 -1.64
C VAL A 352 6.47 -22.06 -0.52
N THR A 353 7.60 -21.36 -0.65
CA THR A 353 8.63 -21.37 0.40
C THR A 353 8.12 -20.72 1.70
N GLY A 354 7.32 -19.67 1.61
CA GLY A 354 6.68 -19.05 2.77
C GLY A 354 5.76 -20.01 3.53
N MET A 355 4.89 -20.73 2.81
CA MET A 355 3.95 -21.64 3.45
C MET A 355 4.61 -22.92 3.97
N LEU A 356 5.70 -23.37 3.33
CA LEU A 356 6.60 -24.38 3.91
C LEU A 356 7.22 -23.90 5.23
N GLY A 357 7.58 -22.62 5.34
CA GLY A 357 8.08 -22.03 6.57
C GLY A 357 7.03 -21.97 7.68
N VAL A 358 5.78 -21.65 7.33
CA VAL A 358 4.64 -21.72 8.26
C VAL A 358 4.45 -23.15 8.76
N ALA A 359 4.48 -24.14 7.86
CA ALA A 359 4.40 -25.55 8.24
C ALA A 359 5.55 -25.95 9.18
N ALA A 360 6.78 -25.51 8.91
CA ALA A 360 7.92 -25.76 9.78
C ALA A 360 7.72 -25.16 11.18
N LEU A 361 7.23 -23.91 11.29
CA LEU A 361 6.94 -23.27 12.58
C LEU A 361 5.93 -24.07 13.42
N VAL A 362 4.93 -24.67 12.77
CA VAL A 362 3.93 -25.51 13.45
C VAL A 362 4.51 -26.88 13.83
N ILE A 363 5.21 -27.55 12.90
CA ILE A 363 5.81 -28.88 13.14
C ILE A 363 6.83 -28.84 14.28
N PHE A 364 7.68 -27.81 14.32
CA PHE A 364 8.68 -27.64 15.39
C PHE A 364 8.11 -27.11 16.72
N ARG A 365 6.77 -26.97 16.80
CA ARG A 365 6.00 -26.49 17.96
C ARG A 365 6.40 -25.09 18.42
N VAL A 366 6.80 -24.22 17.48
CA VAL A 366 6.97 -22.79 17.74
C VAL A 366 5.58 -22.16 17.82
N LEU A 367 4.75 -22.40 16.80
CA LEU A 367 3.35 -21.97 16.74
C LEU A 367 2.42 -23.18 16.88
N GLY A 368 1.26 -22.96 17.50
CA GLY A 368 0.09 -23.82 17.37
C GLY A 368 -0.85 -23.23 16.32
N TRP A 369 -1.73 -24.07 15.77
CA TRP A 369 -2.78 -23.59 14.86
C TRP A 369 -3.65 -22.51 15.51
N GLU A 370 -3.92 -22.64 16.82
CA GLU A 370 -4.71 -21.67 17.57
C GLU A 370 -4.06 -20.29 17.62
N ASP A 371 -2.72 -20.20 17.68
CA ASP A 371 -2.03 -18.92 17.62
C ASP A 371 -2.24 -18.24 16.26
N ILE A 372 -2.18 -19.03 15.18
CA ILE A 372 -2.42 -18.52 13.83
C ILE A 372 -3.89 -18.11 13.70
N HIS A 373 -4.83 -18.95 14.11
CA HIS A 373 -6.26 -18.68 14.01
C HIS A 373 -6.66 -17.39 14.75
N GLN A 374 -6.17 -17.19 15.97
CA GLN A 374 -6.55 -16.06 16.82
C GLN A 374 -5.77 -14.77 16.54
N LYS A 375 -4.48 -14.87 16.22
CA LYS A 375 -3.61 -13.68 16.05
C LYS A 375 -3.45 -13.22 14.60
N LEU A 376 -3.75 -14.07 13.62
CA LEU A 376 -3.68 -13.66 12.21
C LEU A 376 -4.83 -12.73 11.89
N GLU A 377 -4.50 -11.57 11.33
CA GLU A 377 -5.48 -10.63 10.80
C GLU A 377 -6.05 -11.12 9.46
N TRP A 378 -6.91 -12.15 9.49
CA TRP A 378 -7.55 -12.72 8.29
C TRP A 378 -8.24 -11.67 7.41
N GLY A 379 -8.84 -10.68 8.06
CA GLY A 379 -9.42 -9.49 7.44
C GLY A 379 -8.49 -8.82 6.45
N THR A 380 -7.36 -8.32 6.98
CA THR A 380 -6.32 -7.65 6.21
C THR A 380 -5.66 -8.63 5.23
N ALA A 381 -5.23 -9.78 5.73
CA ALA A 381 -4.43 -10.76 5.00
C ALA A 381 -5.15 -11.34 3.78
N LEU A 382 -6.43 -11.71 3.91
CA LEU A 382 -7.16 -12.37 2.83
C LEU A 382 -8.05 -11.40 2.07
N PHE A 383 -8.88 -10.63 2.78
CA PHE A 383 -9.94 -9.87 2.14
C PHE A 383 -9.46 -8.54 1.60
N ILE A 384 -8.70 -7.76 2.36
CA ILE A 384 -8.24 -6.44 1.90
C ILE A 384 -7.22 -6.58 0.77
N PHE A 385 -6.20 -7.43 0.92
CA PHE A 385 -5.23 -7.66 -0.15
C PHE A 385 -5.86 -8.35 -1.36
N GLY A 386 -6.70 -9.37 -1.14
CA GLY A 386 -7.41 -10.07 -2.21
C GLY A 386 -8.36 -9.18 -3.00
N GLY A 387 -9.18 -8.40 -2.31
CA GLY A 387 -10.09 -7.44 -2.92
C GLY A 387 -9.34 -6.32 -3.65
N GLY A 388 -8.19 -5.90 -3.13
CA GLY A 388 -7.33 -4.93 -3.82
C GLY A 388 -6.75 -5.47 -5.14
N ILE A 389 -6.27 -6.73 -5.16
CA ILE A 389 -5.83 -7.41 -6.39
C ILE A 389 -7.00 -7.52 -7.38
N ALA A 390 -8.18 -7.93 -6.91
CA ALA A 390 -9.39 -8.04 -7.74
C ALA A 390 -9.76 -6.68 -8.37
N LEU A 391 -9.72 -5.60 -7.58
CA LEU A 391 -10.03 -4.25 -8.04
C LEU A 391 -9.06 -3.79 -9.11
N GLY A 392 -7.77 -4.04 -8.93
CA GLY A 392 -6.80 -3.60 -9.91
C GLY A 392 -6.78 -4.43 -11.18
N LEU A 393 -6.96 -5.76 -11.08
CA LEU A 393 -7.16 -6.61 -12.26
C LEU A 393 -8.37 -6.15 -13.07
N ALA A 394 -9.47 -5.83 -12.40
CA ALA A 394 -10.66 -5.25 -13.01
C ALA A 394 -10.40 -3.87 -13.64
N MET A 395 -9.52 -3.05 -13.07
CA MET A 395 -9.15 -1.75 -13.66
C MET A 395 -8.42 -1.91 -15.00
N GLY A 396 -7.51 -2.87 -15.08
CA GLY A 396 -6.81 -3.23 -16.31
C GLY A 396 -7.75 -3.83 -17.36
N SER A 397 -8.45 -4.91 -17.01
CA SER A 397 -9.32 -5.64 -17.95
C SER A 397 -10.56 -4.86 -18.39
N SER A 398 -11.00 -3.87 -17.63
CA SER A 398 -12.11 -3.00 -18.02
C SER A 398 -11.71 -1.88 -18.99
N GLY A 399 -10.41 -1.57 -19.14
CA GLY A 399 -9.92 -0.42 -19.91
C GLY A 399 -10.00 0.92 -19.16
N ALA A 400 -10.33 0.91 -17.87
CA ALA A 400 -10.36 2.12 -17.04
C ALA A 400 -8.94 2.70 -16.80
N ALA A 401 -7.93 1.83 -16.73
CA ALA A 401 -6.53 2.22 -16.63
C ALA A 401 -6.09 3.11 -17.79
N GLU A 402 -6.32 2.67 -19.03
CA GLU A 402 -5.96 3.41 -20.25
C GLU A 402 -6.73 4.74 -20.36
N TYR A 403 -8.01 4.74 -19.96
CA TYR A 403 -8.82 5.96 -19.95
C TYR A 403 -8.25 7.02 -19.00
N PHE A 404 -7.96 6.67 -17.74
CA PHE A 404 -7.42 7.63 -16.78
C PHE A 404 -6.07 8.16 -17.18
N ALA A 405 -5.21 7.30 -17.71
CA ALA A 405 -3.94 7.73 -18.22
C ALA A 405 -4.12 8.75 -19.34
N ASN A 406 -4.95 8.49 -20.36
CA ASN A 406 -5.21 9.48 -21.41
C ASN A 406 -5.84 10.79 -20.90
N LEU A 407 -6.60 10.75 -19.81
CA LEU A 407 -7.20 11.92 -19.18
C LEU A 407 -6.16 12.79 -18.44
N PHE A 408 -5.26 12.16 -17.69
CA PHE A 408 -4.25 12.85 -16.88
C PHE A 408 -2.93 13.09 -17.61
N PHE A 409 -2.67 12.38 -18.71
CA PHE A 409 -1.45 12.50 -19.51
C PHE A 409 -1.16 13.95 -19.91
N PRO A 410 -2.13 14.77 -20.38
CA PRO A 410 -1.86 16.17 -20.72
C PRO A 410 -1.39 17.04 -19.53
N LEU A 411 -1.76 16.68 -18.29
CA LEU A 411 -1.39 17.42 -17.08
C LEU A 411 0.03 17.07 -16.61
N ILE A 412 0.57 15.94 -17.05
CA ILE A 412 1.77 15.31 -16.48
C ILE A 412 2.86 15.14 -17.53
N LYS A 413 2.50 15.17 -18.82
CA LYS A 413 3.40 15.16 -19.96
C LYS A 413 4.50 16.19 -19.77
N GLY A 414 5.73 15.71 -19.61
CA GLY A 414 6.94 16.54 -19.42
C GLY A 414 7.27 16.90 -17.97
N GLY A 415 6.46 16.51 -16.98
CA GLY A 415 6.72 16.70 -15.55
C GLY A 415 7.75 15.73 -14.96
N GLY A 416 8.06 14.65 -15.67
CA GLY A 416 9.05 13.64 -15.28
C GLY A 416 8.64 12.79 -14.07
N TRP A 417 9.52 11.88 -13.66
CA TRP A 417 9.25 10.95 -12.55
C TRP A 417 9.06 11.68 -11.21
N LEU A 418 9.71 12.84 -11.02
CA LEU A 418 9.70 13.57 -9.75
C LEU A 418 8.34 14.21 -9.45
N LEU A 419 7.67 14.80 -10.45
CA LEU A 419 6.33 15.37 -10.26
C LEU A 419 5.32 14.28 -9.85
N LEU A 420 5.37 13.15 -10.54
CA LEU A 420 4.53 11.98 -10.22
C LEU A 420 4.83 11.44 -8.82
N PHE A 421 6.12 11.30 -8.48
CA PHE A 421 6.55 10.82 -7.17
C PHE A 421 6.04 11.72 -6.04
N VAL A 422 6.23 13.05 -6.16
CA VAL A 422 5.77 14.01 -5.14
C VAL A 422 4.25 14.01 -5.05
N GLY A 423 3.54 14.05 -6.18
CA GLY A 423 2.08 14.05 -6.21
C GLY A 423 1.48 12.81 -5.56
N VAL A 424 1.96 11.62 -5.94
CA VAL A 424 1.51 10.34 -5.37
C VAL A 424 1.91 10.21 -3.90
N GLY A 425 3.13 10.61 -3.54
CA GLY A 425 3.61 10.56 -2.16
C GLY A 425 2.79 11.44 -1.21
N VAL A 426 2.53 12.70 -1.59
CA VAL A 426 1.70 13.62 -0.81
C VAL A 426 0.27 13.11 -0.72
N PHE A 427 -0.32 12.67 -1.84
CA PHE A 427 -1.68 12.15 -1.85
C PHE A 427 -1.82 10.90 -0.97
N GLY A 428 -0.90 9.94 -1.10
CA GLY A 428 -0.85 8.74 -0.28
C GLY A 428 -0.70 9.04 1.22
N ALA A 429 0.20 9.98 1.58
CA ALA A 429 0.40 10.41 2.95
C ALA A 429 -0.83 11.11 3.54
N LEU A 430 -1.61 11.86 2.76
CA LEU A 430 -2.84 12.48 3.24
C LEU A 430 -3.98 11.47 3.39
N VAL A 431 -4.17 10.60 2.40
CA VAL A 431 -5.24 9.59 2.41
C VAL A 431 -5.04 8.59 3.57
N THR A 432 -3.79 8.19 3.84
CA THR A 432 -3.46 7.26 4.93
C THR A 432 -3.74 7.82 6.34
N ASN A 433 -3.99 9.12 6.48
CA ASN A 433 -4.42 9.69 7.77
C ASN A 433 -5.92 9.53 7.99
N ALA A 434 -6.71 9.38 6.92
CA ALA A 434 -8.15 9.26 6.97
C ALA A 434 -8.63 7.79 7.00
N MET A 435 -7.84 6.86 6.47
CA MET A 435 -8.15 5.43 6.41
C MET A 435 -6.91 4.58 6.73
N ALA A 436 -7.09 3.28 6.97
CA ALA A 436 -5.98 2.36 7.23
C ALA A 436 -4.91 2.37 6.12
N ASN A 437 -3.62 2.35 6.50
CA ASN A 437 -2.48 2.45 5.58
C ASN A 437 -2.51 1.46 4.42
N VAL A 438 -2.90 0.22 4.71
CA VAL A 438 -3.05 -0.84 3.70
C VAL A 438 -4.17 -0.52 2.72
N ALA A 439 -5.31 -0.02 3.20
CA ALA A 439 -6.44 0.34 2.36
C ALA A 439 -6.08 1.52 1.44
N ALA A 440 -5.37 2.52 1.97
CA ALA A 440 -4.86 3.65 1.18
C ALA A 440 -3.96 3.17 0.02
N ALA A 441 -3.01 2.28 0.30
CA ALA A 441 -2.15 1.71 -0.75
C ALA A 441 -2.97 0.91 -1.78
N ALA A 442 -3.84 0.01 -1.33
CA ALA A 442 -4.68 -0.84 -2.20
C ALA A 442 -5.63 -0.03 -3.10
N LEU A 443 -6.07 1.14 -2.64
CA LEU A 443 -6.95 2.03 -3.38
C LEU A 443 -6.21 2.83 -4.46
N ILE A 444 -4.99 3.29 -4.16
CA ILE A 444 -4.26 4.23 -5.01
C ILE A 444 -3.37 3.50 -6.04
N LEU A 445 -2.76 2.36 -5.66
CA LEU A 445 -1.82 1.61 -6.52
C LEU A 445 -2.39 1.21 -7.89
N PRO A 446 -3.64 0.71 -8.02
CA PRO A 446 -4.23 0.37 -9.31
C PRO A 446 -4.35 1.55 -10.28
N ILE A 447 -4.37 2.78 -9.76
CA ILE A 447 -4.52 3.99 -10.55
C ILE A 447 -3.14 4.48 -11.00
N VAL A 448 -2.19 4.55 -10.07
CA VAL A 448 -0.89 5.19 -10.32
C VAL A 448 0.08 4.29 -11.11
N ILE A 449 0.00 2.97 -10.97
CA ILE A 449 0.93 2.05 -11.67
C ILE A 449 0.69 2.06 -13.19
N PRO A 450 -0.55 1.86 -13.71
CA PRO A 450 -0.79 1.93 -15.15
C PRO A 450 -0.51 3.33 -15.72
N MET A 451 -0.78 4.35 -14.92
CA MET A 451 -0.49 5.74 -15.29
C MET A 451 1.02 6.00 -15.44
N ALA A 452 1.86 5.40 -14.61
CA ALA A 452 3.32 5.46 -14.78
C ALA A 452 3.79 4.79 -16.07
N GLN A 453 3.23 3.61 -16.40
CA GLN A 453 3.58 2.87 -17.62
C GLN A 453 3.33 3.70 -18.88
N LEU A 454 2.23 4.45 -18.91
CA LEU A 454 1.83 5.24 -20.06
C LEU A 454 2.61 6.56 -20.19
N GLU A 455 3.07 7.15 -19.08
CA GLU A 455 4.03 8.27 -19.08
C GLU A 455 5.48 7.84 -19.39
N GLY A 456 5.74 6.54 -19.50
CA GLY A 456 7.10 6.01 -19.69
C GLY A 456 7.97 6.14 -18.43
N VAL A 457 7.37 6.34 -17.26
CA VAL A 457 8.07 6.35 -15.97
C VAL A 457 8.11 4.93 -15.44
N ASN A 458 9.27 4.51 -14.91
CA ASN A 458 9.42 3.19 -14.30
C ASN A 458 8.39 3.01 -13.16
N PRO A 459 7.40 2.11 -13.29
CA PRO A 459 6.31 2.00 -12.32
C PRO A 459 6.77 1.54 -10.92
N THR A 460 7.95 0.90 -10.86
CA THR A 460 8.65 0.53 -9.63
C THR A 460 8.82 1.74 -8.71
N ILE A 461 9.13 2.91 -9.28
CA ILE A 461 9.32 4.17 -8.57
C ILE A 461 8.03 4.56 -7.83
N LEU A 462 6.87 4.48 -8.49
CA LEU A 462 5.59 4.87 -7.89
C LEU A 462 5.07 3.83 -6.90
N ALA A 463 5.29 2.54 -7.16
CA ALA A 463 4.98 1.49 -6.21
C ALA A 463 5.78 1.71 -4.92
N LEU A 464 7.11 1.84 -5.01
CA LEU A 464 7.99 2.12 -3.87
C LEU A 464 7.58 3.42 -3.17
N CYS A 465 7.32 4.49 -3.93
CA CYS A 465 6.85 5.77 -3.41
C CYS A 465 5.64 5.60 -2.50
N LEU A 466 4.57 5.00 -3.04
CA LEU A 466 3.30 4.91 -2.35
C LEU A 466 3.35 3.94 -1.16
N GLY A 467 4.07 2.82 -1.30
CA GLY A 467 4.32 1.89 -0.20
C GLY A 467 5.08 2.53 0.96
N MET A 468 6.02 3.43 0.68
CA MET A 468 6.76 4.16 1.72
C MET A 468 5.97 5.36 2.26
N ALA A 469 5.35 6.17 1.40
CA ALA A 469 4.66 7.40 1.78
C ALA A 469 3.41 7.17 2.65
N THR A 470 2.71 6.05 2.43
CA THR A 470 1.59 5.61 3.31
C THR A 470 2.04 5.20 4.71
N SER A 471 3.35 5.21 5.00
CA SER A 471 3.87 5.09 6.37
C SER A 471 3.72 6.37 7.19
N PHE A 472 3.50 7.52 6.56
CA PHE A 472 3.49 8.83 7.22
C PHE A 472 2.10 9.22 7.74
N ALA A 473 1.38 8.26 8.34
CA ALA A 473 0.11 8.48 9.02
C ALA A 473 0.30 9.15 10.39
N MET A 474 0.63 10.44 10.40
CA MET A 474 1.10 11.18 11.59
C MET A 474 0.19 12.33 12.05
N LEU A 475 -0.91 12.60 11.35
CA LEU A 475 -1.81 13.73 11.62
C LEU A 475 -2.93 13.36 12.59
N LEU A 476 -3.45 12.14 12.50
CA LEU A 476 -4.61 11.67 13.25
C LEU A 476 -4.29 10.43 14.09
N VAL A 477 -4.92 10.35 15.27
CA VAL A 477 -4.79 9.20 16.18
C VAL A 477 -5.29 7.91 15.53
N ILE A 478 -6.37 8.02 14.74
CA ILE A 478 -6.98 6.88 14.05
C ILE A 478 -6.19 6.43 12.81
N GLY A 479 -5.21 7.23 12.36
CA GLY A 479 -4.49 6.97 11.10
C GLY A 479 -3.71 5.65 11.13
N CYS A 480 -3.11 5.28 12.27
CA CYS A 480 -2.43 4.00 12.39
C CYS A 480 -2.47 3.42 13.83
N PRO A 481 -2.37 2.09 13.99
CA PRO A 481 -2.39 1.45 15.30
C PRO A 481 -1.31 1.96 16.27
N PRO A 482 -0.03 2.22 15.86
CA PRO A 482 0.96 2.82 16.74
C PRO A 482 0.48 4.11 17.42
N ASN A 483 -0.17 5.02 16.68
CA ASN A 483 -0.69 6.28 17.21
C ASN A 483 -1.81 6.02 18.23
N ALA A 484 -2.73 5.10 17.92
CA ALA A 484 -3.83 4.74 18.79
C ALA A 484 -3.35 4.11 20.11
N ILE A 485 -2.35 3.22 20.05
CA ILE A 485 -1.72 2.60 21.22
C ILE A 485 -1.04 3.68 22.08
N ALA A 486 -0.26 4.57 21.49
CA ALA A 486 0.38 5.65 22.25
C ALA A 486 -0.65 6.58 22.93
N TYR A 487 -1.74 6.88 22.23
CA TYR A 487 -2.78 7.78 22.72
C TYR A 487 -3.64 7.17 23.83
N SER A 488 -3.83 5.84 23.86
CA SER A 488 -4.69 5.16 24.86
C SER A 488 -4.23 5.39 26.30
N TYR A 489 -2.92 5.65 26.50
CA TYR A 489 -2.34 5.94 27.81
C TYR A 489 -2.53 7.39 28.28
N ARG A 490 -3.02 8.30 27.42
CA ARG A 490 -3.39 9.69 27.77
C ARG A 490 -2.25 10.58 28.32
N TYR A 491 -1.02 10.37 27.86
CA TYR A 491 0.13 11.22 28.20
C TYR A 491 0.31 12.44 27.28
N PHE A 492 -0.46 12.52 26.18
CA PHE A 492 -0.49 13.66 25.26
C PHE A 492 -1.92 13.87 24.73
N LYS A 493 -2.23 15.06 24.22
CA LYS A 493 -3.53 15.36 23.57
C LYS A 493 -3.46 15.00 22.09
N ALA A 494 -4.60 14.67 21.47
CA ALA A 494 -4.65 14.41 20.03
C ALA A 494 -4.10 15.60 19.20
N SER A 495 -4.31 16.84 19.68
CA SER A 495 -3.75 18.05 19.06
C SER A 495 -2.22 18.12 19.12
N ASP A 496 -1.58 17.51 20.12
CA ASP A 496 -0.11 17.45 20.19
C ASP A 496 0.45 16.53 19.10
N LEU A 497 -0.23 15.41 18.83
CA LEU A 497 0.09 14.50 17.73
C LEU A 497 -0.07 15.21 16.38
N THR A 498 -1.21 15.88 16.15
CA THR A 498 -1.42 16.64 14.91
C THR A 498 -0.39 17.76 14.76
N LYS A 499 -0.04 18.48 15.83
CA LYS A 499 0.99 19.52 15.80
C LYS A 499 2.35 18.96 15.39
N ALA A 500 2.74 17.79 15.92
CA ALA A 500 3.96 17.11 15.49
C ALA A 500 3.86 16.60 14.05
N GLY A 501 2.73 16.01 13.67
CA GLY A 501 2.50 15.44 12.35
C GLY A 501 2.49 16.46 11.21
N VAL A 502 1.89 17.63 11.42
CA VAL A 502 1.86 18.71 10.40
C VAL A 502 3.27 19.19 10.06
N VAL A 503 4.22 19.09 10.99
CA VAL A 503 5.63 19.41 10.76
C VAL A 503 6.39 18.19 10.25
N ALA A 504 6.18 17.02 10.86
CA ALA A 504 6.92 15.80 10.54
C ALA A 504 6.58 15.28 9.13
N MET A 505 5.30 15.19 8.77
CA MET A 505 4.87 14.58 7.51
C MET A 505 5.50 15.27 6.27
N PRO A 506 5.47 16.61 6.12
CA PRO A 506 6.10 17.26 4.96
C PRO A 506 7.62 17.09 4.95
N ILE A 507 8.29 17.16 6.11
CA ILE A 507 9.75 16.99 6.20
C ILE A 507 10.15 15.57 5.85
N LEU A 508 9.43 14.56 6.34
CA LEU A 508 9.70 13.16 6.05
C LEU A 508 9.40 12.80 4.59
N LEU A 509 8.34 13.38 4.00
CA LEU A 509 8.09 13.28 2.56
C LEU A 509 9.23 13.92 1.75
N LEU A 510 9.72 15.09 2.14
CA LEU A 510 10.85 15.73 1.48
C LEU A 510 12.11 14.86 1.59
N LEU A 511 12.39 14.29 2.76
CA LEU A 511 13.51 13.37 2.94
C LEU A 511 13.34 12.11 2.08
N LEU A 512 12.12 11.58 1.96
CA LEU A 512 11.83 10.46 1.07
C LEU A 512 12.14 10.81 -0.39
N VAL A 513 11.75 12.01 -0.85
CA VAL A 513 12.05 12.51 -2.20
C VAL A 513 13.56 12.65 -2.40
N VAL A 514 14.29 13.22 -1.43
CA VAL A 514 15.74 13.39 -1.50
C VAL A 514 16.44 12.03 -1.55
N VAL A 515 16.03 11.08 -0.72
CA VAL A 515 16.58 9.72 -0.73
C VAL A 515 16.30 9.05 -2.07
N ALA A 516 15.07 9.14 -2.60
CA ALA A 516 14.76 8.62 -3.91
C ALA A 516 15.65 9.26 -4.99
N ALA A 517 15.76 10.58 -5.04
CA ALA A 517 16.54 11.29 -6.06
C ALA A 517 18.05 10.96 -6.02
N VAL A 518 18.62 10.77 -4.82
CA VAL A 518 20.06 10.50 -4.68
C VAL A 518 20.34 9.00 -4.75
N TRP A 519 19.70 8.21 -3.90
CA TRP A 519 19.99 6.78 -3.75
C TRP A 519 19.55 5.99 -4.98
N TRP A 520 18.35 6.26 -5.50
CA TRP A 520 17.87 5.53 -6.67
C TRP A 520 18.60 5.96 -7.94
N GLY A 521 19.12 7.19 -7.99
CA GLY A 521 20.01 7.66 -9.06
C GLY A 521 21.34 6.89 -9.06
N ILE A 522 21.91 6.64 -7.88
CA ILE A 522 23.12 5.81 -7.74
C ILE A 522 22.86 4.36 -8.19
N LEU A 523 21.67 3.83 -7.90
CA LEU A 523 21.28 2.47 -8.28
C LEU A 523 20.83 2.35 -9.75
N GLY A 524 20.69 3.46 -10.49
CA GLY A 524 20.24 3.47 -11.88
C GLY A 524 18.75 3.15 -12.07
N LEU A 525 17.92 3.37 -11.03
CA LEU A 525 16.48 3.15 -11.09
C LEU A 525 15.71 4.33 -11.71
N ILE A 526 16.25 5.55 -11.60
CA ILE A 526 15.69 6.82 -12.10
C ILE A 526 16.54 7.48 -13.18
#